data_AF-X0S8N5-F1
#
_entry.id   AF-X0S8N5-F1
#
_cell.length_a   1.000
_cell.length_b   1.000
_cell.length_c   1.000
_cell.angle_alpha   90.00
_cell.angle_beta   90.00
_cell.angle_gamma   90.00
#
_symmetry.space_group_name_H-M   'P 1'
#
loop_
_entity.id
_entity.type
_entity.pdbx_description
1 polymer ?
#
loop_
_entity_poly.entity_id
_entity_poly.type
_entity_poly.pdbx_seq_one_letter_code
_entity_poly.pdbx_strand_id
1 'polypeptide(L)'
;MTEELFDLLRRKGLKDTESVESVIGARYTLSQLIELDRELAHVIEKASGAPTATPREVTGFDFWPNSDLAGSFGGCREPDCREERVETLSRFASMWADSLYIPSYFGVLPEGADEDYWRNWLLGSVRALLCAEPCIDAGVIRLAPRHFDVCPFCHPEANVQTSQLVPLLVQAERSMRESYRDRLKVSFQAIHGAAYILAVTGPEDLLPHGGWGIVTDASLAKPPEWLPKTVRKKAQAGEHLTYDVPRDRARKSGLVERVFHRISDDILNQHVACTVHGTKYLTHRPADRAFLGAINDNENFAAWNEVLAQHLQYEMPILSGVPLEDLIELRKKDYHAFLVYRDTLKSVIRDHVARRPAITGKEATEIYGDVVRPALNKMNQKLAAAKEKMSNRLHRDVLIASGLVALGLTTALVAPEVTALAAAAVGAKNILERRHASEELKSDNFYFLWKVAE
;
A
#
# COMPACT_ATOMS: atom_id res chain seq x y z
N MET A 1 22.87 -1.44 -5.84
CA MET A 1 21.70 -0.60 -5.53
C MET A 1 21.69 -0.22 -4.07
N THR A 2 21.49 -1.20 -3.20
CA THR A 2 21.27 -1.08 -1.75
C THR A 2 22.41 -0.39 -1.01
N GLU A 3 23.64 -0.84 -1.22
CA GLU A 3 24.82 -0.27 -0.55
C GLU A 3 25.03 1.22 -0.89
N GLU A 4 24.95 1.58 -2.19
CA GLU A 4 25.11 2.98 -2.64
C GLU A 4 24.02 3.92 -2.06
N LEU A 5 22.78 3.44 -1.93
CA LEU A 5 21.65 4.20 -1.41
C LEU A 5 21.76 4.46 0.09
N PHE A 6 21.97 3.41 0.90
CA PHE A 6 22.06 3.57 2.35
C PHE A 6 23.39 4.20 2.78
N ASP A 7 24.47 4.03 2.02
CA ASP A 7 25.71 4.76 2.27
C ASP A 7 25.59 6.26 1.94
N LEU A 8 24.77 6.64 0.95
CA LEU A 8 24.43 8.04 0.73
C LEU A 8 23.71 8.62 1.97
N LEU A 9 22.69 7.94 2.47
CA LEU A 9 21.95 8.37 3.66
C LEU A 9 22.86 8.49 4.89
N ARG A 10 23.68 7.46 5.17
CA ARG A 10 24.65 7.47 6.28
C ARG A 10 25.66 8.61 6.17
N ARG A 11 26.21 8.89 4.97
CA ARG A 11 27.12 10.02 4.74
C ARG A 11 26.46 11.38 4.98
N LYS A 12 25.16 11.48 4.73
CA LYS A 12 24.34 12.67 5.02
C LYS A 12 23.86 12.73 6.49
N GLY A 13 24.28 11.76 7.32
CA GLY A 13 23.91 11.69 8.74
C GLY A 13 22.50 11.17 8.99
N LEU A 14 21.87 10.50 8.01
CA LEU A 14 20.51 9.98 8.05
C LEU A 14 20.58 8.46 8.26
N LYS A 15 20.72 8.03 9.52
CA LYS A 15 20.99 6.62 9.87
C LYS A 15 19.82 5.92 10.56
N ASP A 16 18.90 6.70 11.11
CA ASP A 16 17.76 6.26 11.91
C ASP A 16 16.70 7.37 11.94
N THR A 17 15.51 7.05 12.44
CA THR A 17 14.39 8.01 12.52
C THR A 17 14.74 9.28 13.30
N GLU A 18 15.48 9.17 14.40
CA GLU A 18 15.88 10.31 15.23
C GLU A 18 16.83 11.25 14.48
N SER A 19 17.84 10.69 13.80
CA SER A 19 18.77 11.48 13.01
C SER A 19 18.09 12.14 11.82
N VAL A 20 17.14 11.45 11.15
CA VAL A 20 16.32 12.04 10.08
C VAL A 20 15.52 13.24 10.58
N GLU A 21 14.87 13.15 11.73
CA GLU A 21 14.15 14.28 12.33
C GLU A 21 15.10 15.43 12.66
N SER A 22 16.25 15.14 13.27
CA SER A 22 17.21 16.17 13.66
C SER A 22 17.89 16.86 12.46
N VAL A 23 18.04 16.18 11.33
CA VAL A 23 18.76 16.67 10.14
C VAL A 23 17.77 17.26 9.13
N ILE A 24 16.83 16.46 8.65
CA ILE A 24 15.80 16.89 7.70
C ILE A 24 14.78 17.76 8.40
N GLY A 25 14.34 17.44 9.62
CA GLY A 25 13.32 18.23 10.32
C GLY A 25 13.82 19.59 10.85
N ALA A 26 15.11 19.73 11.17
CA ALA A 26 15.60 20.94 11.86
C ALA A 26 16.79 21.66 11.22
N ARG A 27 17.61 21.01 10.39
CA ARG A 27 18.91 21.59 9.95
C ARG A 27 18.99 21.91 8.47
N TYR A 28 18.40 21.08 7.61
CA TYR A 28 18.53 21.27 6.17
C TYR A 28 17.76 22.50 5.71
N THR A 29 18.39 23.28 4.84
CA THR A 29 17.73 24.35 4.08
C THR A 29 16.95 23.78 2.89
N LEU A 30 16.02 24.54 2.31
CA LEU A 30 15.30 24.12 1.10
C LEU A 30 16.22 23.63 -0.04
N SER A 31 17.35 24.31 -0.28
CA SER A 31 18.30 23.88 -1.33
C SER A 31 18.91 22.51 -1.04
N GLN A 32 19.25 22.24 0.22
CA GLN A 32 19.79 20.94 0.64
C GLN A 32 18.74 19.83 0.59
N LEU A 33 17.48 20.16 0.89
CA LEU A 33 16.34 19.25 0.72
C LEU A 33 16.20 18.84 -0.76
N ILE A 34 16.16 19.82 -1.66
CA ILE A 34 16.06 19.58 -3.11
C ILE A 34 17.24 18.77 -3.63
N GLU A 35 18.46 19.08 -3.18
CA GLU A 35 19.67 18.34 -3.55
C GLU A 35 19.60 16.88 -3.09
N LEU A 36 19.22 16.63 -1.84
CA LEU A 36 19.06 15.28 -1.31
C LEU A 36 18.02 14.48 -2.10
N ASP A 37 16.85 15.07 -2.41
CA ASP A 37 15.82 14.44 -3.22
C ASP A 37 16.36 13.98 -4.58
N ARG A 38 17.11 14.86 -5.27
CA ARG A 38 17.69 14.56 -6.58
C ARG A 38 18.76 13.48 -6.51
N GLU A 39 19.64 13.53 -5.51
CA GLU A 39 20.66 12.50 -5.31
C GLU A 39 20.02 11.13 -5.06
N LEU A 40 18.99 11.07 -4.21
CA LEU A 40 18.26 9.83 -3.93
C LEU A 40 17.53 9.31 -5.17
N ALA A 41 16.84 10.18 -5.91
CA ALA A 41 16.18 9.83 -7.17
C ALA A 41 17.17 9.22 -8.16
N HIS A 42 18.33 9.88 -8.35
CA HIS A 42 19.36 9.43 -9.26
C HIS A 42 19.94 8.05 -8.90
N VAL A 43 20.22 7.81 -7.61
CA VAL A 43 20.72 6.51 -7.14
C VAL A 43 19.70 5.42 -7.39
N ILE A 44 18.41 5.69 -7.14
CA ILE A 44 17.33 4.72 -7.39
C ILE A 44 17.19 4.44 -8.88
N GLU A 45 17.11 5.47 -9.73
CA GLU A 45 16.97 5.31 -11.19
C GLU A 45 18.12 4.51 -11.80
N LYS A 46 19.36 4.85 -11.45
CA LYS A 46 20.56 4.13 -11.89
C LYS A 46 20.50 2.64 -11.54
N ALA A 47 19.88 2.33 -10.42
CA ALA A 47 19.91 1.00 -9.84
C ALA A 47 18.69 0.12 -10.17
N SER A 48 17.54 0.73 -10.45
CA SER A 48 16.36 0.01 -10.95
C SER A 48 16.56 -0.55 -12.36
N GLY A 49 17.47 0.03 -13.15
CA GLY A 49 17.76 -0.40 -14.52
C GLY A 49 16.58 -0.21 -15.49
N ALA A 50 16.81 -0.40 -16.79
CA ALA A 50 15.71 -0.46 -17.74
C ALA A 50 14.88 -1.73 -17.51
N PRO A 51 13.54 -1.70 -17.63
CA PRO A 51 12.74 -2.91 -17.61
C PRO A 51 13.30 -3.91 -18.64
N THR A 52 13.64 -5.11 -18.20
CA THR A 52 14.09 -6.16 -19.14
C THR A 52 12.89 -6.53 -20.02
N ALA A 53 13.04 -6.38 -21.34
CA ALA A 53 11.97 -6.61 -22.34
C ALA A 53 11.44 -8.07 -22.40
N THR A 54 11.96 -8.98 -21.59
CA THR A 54 11.48 -10.35 -21.49
C THR A 54 10.37 -10.43 -20.44
N PRO A 55 9.13 -10.79 -20.83
CA PRO A 55 8.06 -11.07 -19.90
C PRO A 55 8.53 -12.13 -18.90
N ARG A 56 8.54 -11.76 -17.62
CA ARG A 56 8.88 -12.70 -16.55
C ARG A 56 7.67 -13.59 -16.30
N GLU A 57 7.91 -14.89 -16.11
CA GLU A 57 6.83 -15.82 -15.77
C GLU A 57 6.22 -15.40 -14.42
N VAL A 58 4.91 -15.14 -14.40
CA VAL A 58 4.20 -14.64 -13.21
C VAL A 58 4.15 -15.75 -12.16
N THR A 59 5.05 -15.71 -11.18
CA THR A 59 5.11 -16.72 -10.10
C THR A 59 3.90 -16.63 -9.15
N GLY A 60 3.25 -15.46 -9.15
CA GLY A 60 2.04 -15.17 -8.40
C GLY A 60 2.26 -14.45 -7.07
N PHE A 61 3.51 -14.22 -6.66
CA PHE A 61 3.88 -13.57 -5.40
C PHE A 61 4.77 -12.33 -5.59
N ASP A 62 4.80 -11.77 -6.80
CA ASP A 62 5.38 -10.47 -7.07
C ASP A 62 4.30 -9.40 -6.97
N PHE A 63 4.50 -8.37 -6.15
CA PHE A 63 3.45 -7.40 -5.78
C PHE A 63 3.84 -5.96 -6.10
N TRP A 64 2.82 -5.17 -6.42
CA TRP A 64 2.87 -3.73 -6.60
C TRP A 64 1.81 -3.06 -5.72
N PRO A 65 2.17 -2.38 -4.63
CA PRO A 65 1.25 -1.73 -3.72
C PRO A 65 0.63 -0.45 -4.28
N ASN A 66 -0.55 -0.10 -3.77
CA ASN A 66 -1.13 1.23 -4.00
C ASN A 66 -0.25 2.32 -3.39
N SER A 67 -0.36 3.54 -3.89
CA SER A 67 0.53 4.61 -3.45
C SER A 67 0.37 4.92 -1.96
N ASP A 68 -0.79 4.65 -1.36
CA ASP A 68 -0.99 4.82 0.08
C ASP A 68 -0.25 3.78 0.93
N LEU A 69 -0.41 2.48 0.64
CA LEU A 69 0.29 1.38 1.33
C LEU A 69 1.80 1.46 1.10
N ALA A 70 2.19 1.90 -0.09
CA ALA A 70 3.56 2.21 -0.41
C ALA A 70 4.07 3.43 0.37
N GLY A 71 3.32 4.12 1.22
CA GLY A 71 3.82 5.29 1.95
C GLY A 71 4.09 6.52 1.05
N SER A 72 3.40 6.65 -0.07
CA SER A 72 3.44 7.80 -0.99
C SER A 72 2.24 8.75 -0.79
N PHE A 73 1.94 9.61 -1.78
CA PHE A 73 0.88 10.63 -1.73
C PHE A 73 -0.57 10.11 -1.76
N GLY A 74 -0.76 8.79 -1.77
CA GLY A 74 -2.07 8.14 -1.90
C GLY A 74 -2.98 8.27 -0.68
N GLY A 75 -2.44 8.63 0.49
CA GLY A 75 -3.22 8.79 1.72
C GLY A 75 -2.58 9.77 2.70
N CYS A 76 -2.57 9.42 4.00
CA CYS A 76 -2.11 10.31 5.06
C CYS A 76 -0.62 10.63 4.91
N ARG A 77 -0.27 11.92 4.89
CA ARG A 77 1.12 12.37 4.66
C ARG A 77 1.97 12.40 5.93
N GLU A 78 1.36 12.21 7.09
CA GLU A 78 2.06 12.21 8.37
C GLU A 78 3.20 11.17 8.35
N PRO A 79 4.45 11.57 8.64
CA PRO A 79 5.61 10.67 8.63
C PRO A 79 5.38 9.37 9.40
N ASP A 80 4.78 9.45 10.59
CA ASP A 80 4.49 8.28 11.43
C ASP A 80 3.51 7.32 10.74
N CYS A 81 2.43 7.84 10.16
CA CYS A 81 1.46 7.01 9.43
C CYS A 81 2.08 6.39 8.16
N ARG A 82 3.01 7.07 7.50
CA ARG A 82 3.73 6.53 6.33
C ARG A 82 4.66 5.40 6.75
N GLU A 83 5.40 5.58 7.84
CA GLU A 83 6.29 4.58 8.42
C GLU A 83 5.52 3.32 8.81
N GLU A 84 4.40 3.46 9.53
CA GLU A 84 3.56 2.32 9.94
C GLU A 84 3.05 1.49 8.74
N ARG A 85 2.61 2.16 7.67
CA ARG A 85 2.16 1.47 6.45
C ARG A 85 3.30 0.74 5.75
N VAL A 86 4.48 1.35 5.67
CA VAL A 86 5.65 0.72 5.04
C VAL A 86 6.24 -0.39 5.90
N GLU A 87 6.17 -0.29 7.23
CA GLU A 87 6.52 -1.37 8.14
C GLU A 87 5.60 -2.58 7.91
N THR A 88 4.29 -2.33 7.90
CA THR A 88 3.27 -3.35 7.64
C THR A 88 3.51 -4.04 6.30
N LEU A 89 3.81 -3.25 5.26
CA LEU A 89 4.14 -3.73 3.93
C LEU A 89 5.44 -4.56 3.90
N SER A 90 6.46 -4.14 4.64
CA SER A 90 7.76 -4.83 4.71
C SER A 90 7.67 -6.16 5.43
N ARG A 91 6.87 -6.21 6.51
CA ARG A 91 6.55 -7.47 7.19
C ARG A 91 5.76 -8.40 6.27
N PHE A 92 4.75 -7.89 5.58
CA PHE A 92 4.03 -8.66 4.56
C PHE A 92 5.00 -9.23 3.51
N ALA A 93 5.87 -8.39 2.96
CA ALA A 93 6.83 -8.81 1.94
C ALA A 93 7.76 -9.93 2.45
N SER A 94 8.22 -9.82 3.70
CA SER A 94 9.10 -10.79 4.34
C SER A 94 8.46 -12.18 4.47
N MET A 95 7.16 -12.25 4.77
CA MET A 95 6.47 -13.53 5.00
C MET A 95 5.78 -14.11 3.76
N TRP A 96 5.47 -13.28 2.75
CA TRP A 96 4.56 -13.70 1.67
C TRP A 96 5.05 -13.40 0.26
N ALA A 97 5.91 -12.40 0.06
CA ALA A 97 6.27 -11.95 -1.29
C ALA A 97 7.58 -12.58 -1.79
N ASP A 98 7.64 -12.87 -3.09
CA ASP A 98 8.89 -13.15 -3.79
C ASP A 98 9.65 -11.84 -4.02
N SER A 99 8.96 -10.87 -4.61
CA SER A 99 9.42 -9.49 -4.74
C SER A 99 8.25 -8.55 -4.47
N LEU A 100 8.55 -7.39 -3.88
CA LEU A 100 7.60 -6.31 -3.73
C LEU A 100 8.21 -5.03 -4.30
N TYR A 101 7.54 -4.42 -5.26
CA TYR A 101 8.05 -3.25 -5.94
C TYR A 101 7.46 -1.99 -5.33
N ILE A 102 8.29 -1.10 -4.81
CA ILE A 102 7.87 0.19 -4.28
C ILE A 102 8.29 1.27 -5.26
N PRO A 103 7.35 2.01 -5.88
CA PRO A 103 7.72 3.17 -6.69
C PRO A 103 8.42 4.24 -5.85
N SER A 104 9.49 4.81 -6.41
CA SER A 104 10.29 5.85 -5.78
C SER A 104 9.45 7.08 -5.43
N TYR A 105 9.74 7.65 -4.26
CA TYR A 105 9.16 8.93 -3.81
C TYR A 105 10.03 10.13 -4.19
N PHE A 106 11.19 9.92 -4.81
CA PHE A 106 12.17 10.98 -5.01
C PHE A 106 12.16 11.48 -6.45
N GLY A 107 12.43 12.79 -6.64
CA GLY A 107 12.52 13.43 -7.95
C GLY A 107 11.17 13.90 -8.52
N VAL A 108 10.16 14.09 -7.67
CA VAL A 108 8.76 14.22 -8.11
C VAL A 108 8.00 15.37 -7.48
N LEU A 109 8.71 16.21 -6.74
CA LEU A 109 8.05 17.28 -6.04
C LEU A 109 7.62 18.41 -6.98
N PRO A 110 6.40 18.95 -6.82
CA PRO A 110 5.89 19.98 -7.69
C PRO A 110 6.74 21.25 -7.56
N GLU A 111 7.04 21.85 -8.71
CA GLU A 111 7.69 23.17 -8.76
C GLU A 111 6.86 24.18 -7.93
N GLY A 112 7.53 24.92 -7.05
CA GLY A 112 6.89 25.92 -6.20
C GLY A 112 6.32 25.40 -4.87
N ALA A 113 6.55 24.14 -4.50
CA ALA A 113 6.30 23.69 -3.13
C ALA A 113 7.17 24.48 -2.13
N ASP A 114 6.58 24.86 -0.99
CA ASP A 114 7.27 25.57 0.07
C ASP A 114 8.20 24.65 0.89
N GLU A 115 9.05 25.26 1.72
CA GLU A 115 10.04 24.54 2.50
C GLU A 115 9.43 23.51 3.46
N ASP A 116 8.30 23.85 4.10
CA ASP A 116 7.62 22.95 5.03
C ASP A 116 7.08 21.72 4.30
N TYR A 117 6.56 21.90 3.08
CA TYR A 117 6.14 20.82 2.22
C TYR A 117 7.30 19.91 1.84
N TRP A 118 8.41 20.49 1.38
CA TRP A 118 9.64 19.73 1.05
C TRP A 118 10.15 18.95 2.25
N ARG A 119 10.14 19.58 3.42
CA ARG A 119 10.62 19.00 4.67
C ARG A 119 9.77 17.82 5.10
N ASN A 120 8.45 18.00 5.20
CA ASN A 120 7.52 16.94 5.58
C ASN A 120 7.56 15.78 4.57
N TRP A 121 7.68 16.10 3.28
CA TRP A 121 7.83 15.08 2.23
C TRP A 121 9.06 14.21 2.44
N LEU A 122 10.25 14.83 2.48
CA LEU A 122 11.51 14.11 2.58
C LEU A 122 11.64 13.39 3.91
N LEU A 123 11.15 13.99 4.99
CA LEU A 123 11.12 13.38 6.31
C LEU A 123 10.37 12.04 6.25
N GLY A 124 9.12 12.04 5.77
CA GLY A 124 8.34 10.82 5.65
C GLY A 124 8.90 9.84 4.61
N SER A 125 9.47 10.32 3.50
CA SER A 125 10.01 9.47 2.44
C SER A 125 11.30 8.75 2.87
N VAL A 126 12.20 9.44 3.57
CA VAL A 126 13.44 8.85 4.09
C VAL A 126 13.15 7.92 5.27
N ARG A 127 12.23 8.28 6.18
CA ARG A 127 11.80 7.37 7.26
C ARG A 127 11.19 6.08 6.73
N ALA A 128 10.29 6.18 5.74
CA ALA A 128 9.75 5.02 5.05
C ALA A 128 10.84 4.14 4.41
N LEU A 129 11.84 4.77 3.78
CA LEU A 129 12.96 4.06 3.15
C LEU A 129 13.84 3.33 4.18
N LEU A 130 14.18 3.96 5.30
CA LEU A 130 14.94 3.34 6.39
C LEU A 130 14.16 2.21 7.06
N CYS A 131 12.84 2.39 7.26
CA CYS A 131 11.97 1.35 7.80
C CYS A 131 11.99 0.06 6.95
N ALA A 132 12.07 0.21 5.62
CA ALA A 132 12.15 -0.90 4.68
C ALA A 132 13.58 -1.42 4.41
N GLU A 133 14.63 -0.79 4.99
CA GLU A 133 16.05 -1.10 4.71
C GLU A 133 16.36 -2.60 4.75
N PRO A 134 15.98 -3.37 5.79
CA PRO A 134 16.29 -4.80 5.85
C PRO A 134 15.70 -5.61 4.69
N CYS A 135 14.50 -5.26 4.22
CA CYS A 135 13.84 -5.91 3.09
C CYS A 135 14.45 -5.49 1.76
N ILE A 136 14.86 -4.23 1.63
CA ILE A 136 15.51 -3.71 0.43
C ILE A 136 16.89 -4.34 0.28
N ASP A 137 17.69 -4.38 1.35
CA ASP A 137 19.01 -5.03 1.42
C ASP A 137 18.94 -6.52 1.11
N ALA A 138 17.88 -7.19 1.54
CA ALA A 138 17.63 -8.59 1.21
C ALA A 138 17.11 -8.82 -0.22
N GLY A 139 16.81 -7.76 -0.97
CA GLY A 139 16.24 -7.83 -2.32
C GLY A 139 14.79 -8.31 -2.39
N VAL A 140 14.11 -8.38 -1.23
CA VAL A 140 12.69 -8.72 -1.11
C VAL A 140 11.83 -7.52 -1.54
N ILE A 141 12.20 -6.32 -1.11
CA ILE A 141 11.65 -5.07 -1.64
C ILE A 141 12.59 -4.53 -2.71
N ARG A 142 12.03 -4.09 -3.83
CA ARG A 142 12.76 -3.43 -4.92
C ARG A 142 12.20 -2.05 -5.13
N LEU A 143 13.08 -1.05 -5.16
CA LEU A 143 12.69 0.29 -5.55
C LEU A 143 12.55 0.33 -7.07
N ALA A 144 11.41 0.82 -7.54
CA ALA A 144 11.11 1.00 -8.94
C ALA A 144 11.05 2.51 -9.25
N PRO A 145 11.33 2.93 -10.49
CA PRO A 145 11.06 4.30 -10.90
C PRO A 145 9.56 4.59 -10.74
N ARG A 146 9.22 5.83 -10.40
CA ARG A 146 7.81 6.23 -10.24
C ARG A 146 7.08 6.25 -11.58
N HIS A 147 7.76 6.69 -12.62
CA HIS A 147 7.19 6.82 -13.95
C HIS A 147 7.69 5.70 -14.84
N PHE A 148 6.76 5.14 -15.60
CA PHE A 148 7.07 4.17 -16.65
C PHE A 148 6.92 4.87 -17.98
N ASP A 149 8.06 5.14 -18.61
CA ASP A 149 8.05 5.51 -20.02
C ASP A 149 7.79 4.26 -20.85
N VAL A 150 6.52 4.01 -21.13
CA VAL A 150 6.08 2.89 -21.95
C VAL A 150 6.22 3.29 -23.41
N CYS A 151 7.24 2.76 -24.09
CA CYS A 151 7.35 2.90 -25.53
C CYS A 151 6.20 2.13 -26.21
N PRO A 152 5.34 2.77 -27.02
CA PRO A 152 4.20 2.12 -27.65
C PRO A 152 4.61 1.03 -28.65
N PHE A 153 5.88 0.99 -29.07
CA PHE A 153 6.44 -0.03 -29.95
C PHE A 153 7.05 -1.21 -29.19
N CYS A 154 7.61 -0.98 -28.00
CA CYS A 154 8.22 -2.06 -27.19
C CYS A 154 7.19 -2.77 -26.31
N HIS A 155 6.13 -2.08 -25.92
CA HIS A 155 5.02 -2.60 -25.11
C HIS A 155 3.66 -2.23 -25.74
N PRO A 156 3.37 -2.71 -26.96
CA PRO A 156 2.11 -2.41 -27.64
C PRO A 156 0.89 -2.85 -26.82
N GLU A 157 1.01 -3.94 -26.05
CA GLU A 157 -0.02 -4.44 -25.15
C GLU A 157 -0.38 -3.45 -24.04
N ALA A 158 0.62 -2.86 -23.37
CA ALA A 158 0.39 -1.91 -22.29
C ALA A 158 -0.27 -0.62 -22.82
N ASN A 159 0.12 -0.17 -24.02
CA ASN A 159 -0.48 1.00 -24.66
C ASN A 159 -1.95 0.77 -25.06
N VAL A 160 -2.24 -0.36 -25.72
CA VAL A 160 -3.62 -0.72 -26.12
C VAL A 160 -4.52 -0.87 -24.90
N GLN A 161 -4.08 -1.61 -23.88
CA GLN A 161 -4.88 -1.84 -22.68
C GLN A 161 -5.11 -0.55 -21.88
N THR A 162 -4.09 0.30 -21.76
CA THR A 162 -4.24 1.62 -21.13
C THR A 162 -5.30 2.46 -21.85
N SER A 163 -5.28 2.48 -23.19
CA SER A 163 -6.28 3.23 -23.97
C SER A 163 -7.72 2.73 -23.78
N GLN A 164 -7.90 1.43 -23.51
CA GLN A 164 -9.19 0.81 -23.22
C GLN A 164 -9.63 1.02 -21.76
N LEU A 165 -8.67 1.06 -20.83
CA LEU A 165 -8.91 1.23 -19.40
C LEU A 165 -9.33 2.67 -19.04
N VAL A 166 -8.72 3.69 -19.67
CA VAL A 166 -8.98 5.10 -19.33
C VAL A 166 -10.48 5.48 -19.38
N PRO A 167 -11.26 5.14 -20.43
CA PRO A 167 -12.69 5.41 -20.45
C PRO A 167 -13.47 4.75 -19.30
N LEU A 168 -13.10 3.51 -18.94
CA LEU A 168 -13.70 2.78 -17.83
C LEU A 168 -13.39 3.47 -16.50
N LEU A 169 -12.15 3.93 -16.31
CA LEU A 169 -11.77 4.67 -15.11
C LEU A 169 -12.58 5.96 -14.97
N VAL A 170 -12.71 6.74 -16.06
CA VAL A 170 -13.51 7.97 -16.07
C VAL A 170 -14.99 7.69 -15.72
N GLN A 171 -15.54 6.58 -16.21
CA GLN A 171 -16.90 6.16 -15.88
C GLN A 171 -17.03 5.77 -14.40
N ALA A 172 -16.10 4.97 -13.88
CA ALA A 172 -16.07 4.58 -12.48
C ALA A 172 -15.87 5.78 -11.53
N GLU A 173 -15.02 6.75 -11.89
CA GLU A 173 -14.88 8.02 -11.14
C GLU A 173 -16.22 8.74 -11.04
N ARG A 174 -16.97 8.79 -12.14
CA ARG A 174 -18.29 9.45 -12.17
C ARG A 174 -19.29 8.72 -11.29
N SER A 175 -19.34 7.39 -11.38
CA SER A 175 -20.26 6.56 -10.59
C SER A 175 -19.96 6.67 -9.09
N MET A 176 -18.69 6.52 -8.71
CA MET A 176 -18.26 6.64 -7.32
C MET A 176 -18.51 8.05 -6.76
N ARG A 177 -18.23 9.11 -7.54
CA ARG A 177 -18.52 10.48 -7.13
C ARG A 177 -19.98 10.66 -6.74
N GLU A 178 -20.91 10.09 -7.50
CA GLU A 178 -22.34 10.19 -7.16
C GLU A 178 -22.64 9.40 -5.88
N SER A 179 -22.13 8.17 -5.74
CA SER A 179 -22.34 7.30 -4.56
C SER A 179 -21.75 7.84 -3.25
N TYR A 180 -20.75 8.71 -3.32
CA TYR A 180 -20.12 9.35 -2.15
C TYR A 180 -20.48 10.83 -2.01
N ARG A 181 -21.25 11.39 -2.95
CA ARG A 181 -21.55 12.83 -3.03
C ARG A 181 -22.11 13.41 -1.74
N ASP A 182 -23.01 12.67 -1.09
CA ASP A 182 -23.69 13.14 0.12
C ASP A 182 -22.87 12.94 1.40
N ARG A 183 -21.82 12.11 1.32
CA ARG A 183 -20.96 11.75 2.45
C ARG A 183 -19.68 12.57 2.53
N LEU A 184 -19.33 13.27 1.46
CA LEU A 184 -18.17 14.16 1.41
C LEU A 184 -18.56 15.60 1.78
N LYS A 185 -17.76 16.22 2.63
CA LYS A 185 -17.88 17.63 3.01
C LYS A 185 -16.57 18.34 2.74
N VAL A 186 -16.67 19.59 2.29
CA VAL A 186 -15.53 20.49 2.12
C VAL A 186 -15.67 21.63 3.11
N SER A 187 -14.60 21.95 3.81
CA SER A 187 -14.56 23.07 4.74
C SER A 187 -13.36 23.98 4.42
N PHE A 188 -13.54 25.25 4.75
CA PHE A 188 -12.50 26.26 4.74
C PHE A 188 -12.35 26.80 6.15
N GLN A 189 -11.12 26.81 6.67
CA GLN A 189 -10.82 27.36 7.98
C GLN A 189 -9.73 28.42 7.85
N ALA A 190 -10.05 29.68 8.11
CA ALA A 190 -9.02 30.70 8.28
C ALA A 190 -8.35 30.51 9.65
N ILE A 191 -7.03 30.45 9.64
CA ILE A 191 -6.18 30.32 10.81
C ILE A 191 -5.34 31.60 10.95
N HIS A 192 -4.34 31.57 11.84
CA HIS A 192 -3.56 32.75 12.18
C HIS A 192 -2.77 33.31 10.98
N GLY A 193 -2.57 34.63 10.94
CA GLY A 193 -1.70 35.26 9.94
C GLY A 193 -2.21 35.19 8.49
N ALA A 194 -3.54 35.15 8.30
CA ALA A 194 -4.22 34.96 7.02
C ALA A 194 -4.02 33.58 6.35
N ALA A 195 -3.23 32.69 6.94
CA ALA A 195 -3.17 31.30 6.50
C ALA A 195 -4.55 30.64 6.63
N TYR A 196 -4.78 29.58 5.85
CA TYR A 196 -6.04 28.85 5.88
C TYR A 196 -5.88 27.36 5.59
N ILE A 197 -6.87 26.58 5.99
CA ILE A 197 -6.97 25.15 5.73
C ILE A 197 -8.15 24.89 4.80
N LEU A 198 -7.91 24.19 3.71
CA LEU A 198 -8.95 23.59 2.88
C LEU A 198 -8.99 22.10 3.18
N ALA A 199 -10.11 21.62 3.74
CA ALA A 199 -10.24 20.22 4.13
C ALA A 199 -11.37 19.52 3.39
N VAL A 200 -11.16 18.23 3.13
CA VAL A 200 -12.19 17.29 2.69
C VAL A 200 -12.36 16.26 3.79
N THR A 201 -13.58 16.08 4.28
CA THR A 201 -13.92 15.04 5.25
C THR A 201 -14.94 14.08 4.66
N GLY A 202 -14.90 12.82 5.08
CA GLY A 202 -15.68 11.76 4.49
C GLY A 202 -15.56 10.44 5.24
N PRO A 203 -16.10 9.37 4.67
CA PRO A 203 -16.02 8.04 5.27
C PRO A 203 -14.61 7.46 5.13
N GLU A 204 -14.19 6.67 6.12
CA GLU A 204 -12.83 6.10 6.20
C GLU A 204 -12.51 5.07 5.11
N ASP A 205 -13.55 4.48 4.51
CA ASP A 205 -13.43 3.59 3.36
C ASP A 205 -12.87 4.30 2.11
N LEU A 206 -12.98 5.64 2.09
CA LEU A 206 -12.51 6.51 1.01
C LEU A 206 -11.35 7.42 1.43
N LEU A 207 -11.39 7.98 2.64
CA LEU A 207 -10.39 8.92 3.14
C LEU A 207 -9.77 8.38 4.43
N PRO A 208 -8.47 8.03 4.45
CA PRO A 208 -7.79 7.64 5.69
C PRO A 208 -8.02 8.69 6.80
N HIS A 209 -8.32 8.24 8.01
CA HIS A 209 -8.65 9.09 9.17
C HIS A 209 -9.89 9.99 8.99
N GLY A 210 -10.75 9.69 8.01
CA GLY A 210 -12.00 10.42 7.77
C GLY A 210 -11.82 11.78 7.09
N GLY A 211 -10.60 12.14 6.69
CA GLY A 211 -10.37 13.38 5.96
C GLY A 211 -8.90 13.79 5.82
N TRP A 212 -8.68 14.82 5.01
CA TRP A 212 -7.38 15.47 4.87
C TRP A 212 -7.56 16.98 4.66
N GLY A 213 -6.53 17.74 5.00
CA GLY A 213 -6.48 19.18 4.80
C GLY A 213 -5.22 19.61 4.06
N ILE A 214 -5.31 20.71 3.33
CA ILE A 214 -4.16 21.45 2.84
C ILE A 214 -4.11 22.75 3.63
N VAL A 215 -3.03 22.93 4.39
CA VAL A 215 -2.68 24.23 4.96
C VAL A 215 -2.06 25.07 3.86
N THR A 216 -2.46 26.34 3.77
CA THR A 216 -1.91 27.29 2.81
C THR A 216 -1.58 28.58 3.52
N ASP A 217 -0.34 29.03 3.38
CA ASP A 217 0.07 30.37 3.79
C ASP A 217 -0.49 31.43 2.82
N ALA A 218 -1.08 32.50 3.36
CA ALA A 218 -1.63 33.58 2.56
C ALA A 218 -0.57 34.39 1.78
N SER A 219 0.70 34.32 2.17
CA SER A 219 1.83 34.87 1.41
C SER A 219 2.06 34.09 0.11
N LEU A 220 1.70 32.80 0.08
CA LEU A 220 1.87 31.92 -1.09
C LEU A 220 0.63 31.91 -1.99
N ALA A 221 -0.58 31.92 -1.41
CA ALA A 221 -1.80 31.95 -2.20
C ALA A 221 -2.95 32.67 -1.49
N LYS A 222 -3.70 33.47 -2.28
CA LYS A 222 -4.93 34.12 -1.81
C LYS A 222 -6.05 33.09 -1.60
N PRO A 223 -6.96 33.32 -0.63
CA PRO A 223 -8.16 32.49 -0.49
C PRO A 223 -8.90 32.31 -1.83
N PRO A 224 -9.29 31.08 -2.20
CA PRO A 224 -9.79 30.77 -3.53
C PRO A 224 -10.98 31.62 -3.97
N GLU A 225 -11.04 32.01 -5.25
CA GLU A 225 -12.04 32.96 -5.74
C GLU A 225 -13.49 32.47 -5.65
N TRP A 226 -13.69 31.15 -5.64
CA TRP A 226 -14.99 30.51 -5.47
C TRP A 226 -15.57 30.67 -4.05
N LEU A 227 -14.77 31.11 -3.07
CA LEU A 227 -15.26 31.47 -1.74
C LEU A 227 -16.04 32.80 -1.75
N PRO A 228 -17.04 32.96 -0.85
CA PRO A 228 -17.75 34.24 -0.72
C PRO A 228 -16.77 35.38 -0.46
N LYS A 229 -17.00 36.54 -1.08
CA LYS A 229 -16.16 37.73 -0.88
C LYS A 229 -16.04 38.09 0.61
N THR A 230 -17.09 37.89 1.40
CA THR A 230 -17.11 38.12 2.85
C THR A 230 -16.15 37.19 3.58
N VAL A 231 -16.19 35.89 3.30
CA VAL A 231 -15.26 34.89 3.86
C VAL A 231 -13.83 35.22 3.50
N ARG A 232 -13.56 35.55 2.22
CA ARG A 232 -12.21 35.90 1.76
C ARG A 232 -11.66 37.14 2.46
N LYS A 233 -12.47 38.21 2.59
CA LYS A 233 -12.05 39.44 3.27
C LYS A 233 -11.72 39.21 4.74
N LYS A 234 -12.53 38.42 5.44
CA LYS A 234 -12.28 38.05 6.84
C LYS A 234 -10.99 37.25 7.00
N ALA A 235 -10.79 36.23 6.15
CA ALA A 235 -9.56 35.44 6.15
C ALA A 235 -8.32 36.33 5.86
N GLN A 236 -8.40 37.22 4.88
CA GLN A 236 -7.32 38.17 4.55
C GLN A 236 -7.05 39.20 5.65
N ALA A 237 -8.07 39.52 6.46
CA ALA A 237 -7.91 40.35 7.64
C ALA A 237 -7.31 39.58 8.84
N GLY A 238 -7.02 38.29 8.68
CA GLY A 238 -6.50 37.43 9.75
C GLY A 238 -7.55 36.99 10.77
N GLU A 239 -8.84 37.13 10.45
CA GLU A 239 -9.91 36.64 11.33
C GLU A 239 -9.97 35.11 11.29
N HIS A 240 -10.01 34.48 12.47
CA HIS A 240 -10.30 33.06 12.59
C HIS A 240 -11.77 32.79 12.23
N LEU A 241 -12.00 31.89 11.27
CA LEU A 241 -13.35 31.47 10.91
C LEU A 241 -13.35 30.06 10.33
N THR A 242 -14.45 29.35 10.51
CA THR A 242 -14.75 28.10 9.80
C THR A 242 -15.94 28.32 8.89
N TYR A 243 -15.85 27.83 7.65
CA TYR A 243 -16.86 27.94 6.63
C TYR A 243 -17.09 26.58 5.97
N ASP A 244 -18.26 26.01 6.20
CA ASP A 244 -18.71 24.82 5.46
C ASP A 244 -19.02 25.22 4.02
N VAL A 245 -18.27 24.65 3.08
CA VAL A 245 -18.35 25.00 1.67
C VAL A 245 -19.58 24.33 1.04
N PRO A 246 -20.56 25.10 0.52
CA PRO A 246 -21.70 24.55 -0.17
C PRO A 246 -21.29 23.71 -1.38
N ARG A 247 -22.10 22.68 -1.69
CA ARG A 247 -21.76 21.65 -2.69
C ARG A 247 -21.44 22.19 -4.08
N ASP A 248 -22.16 23.21 -4.54
CA ASP A 248 -21.93 23.86 -5.83
C ASP A 248 -20.53 24.50 -5.92
N ARG A 249 -20.02 25.01 -4.79
CA ARG A 249 -18.67 25.57 -4.69
C ARG A 249 -17.62 24.51 -4.42
N ALA A 250 -17.96 23.47 -3.66
CA ALA A 250 -17.09 22.32 -3.44
C ALA A 250 -16.68 21.69 -4.78
N ARG A 251 -17.61 21.55 -5.74
CA ARG A 251 -17.30 21.11 -7.12
C ARG A 251 -16.32 22.05 -7.84
N LYS A 252 -16.48 23.36 -7.68
CA LYS A 252 -15.56 24.35 -8.28
C LYS A 252 -14.16 24.32 -7.66
N SER A 253 -14.01 23.76 -6.46
CA SER A 253 -12.71 23.66 -5.79
C SER A 253 -11.79 22.59 -6.36
N GLY A 254 -12.35 21.60 -7.08
CA GLY A 254 -11.60 20.43 -7.54
C GLY A 254 -11.09 19.53 -6.41
N LEU A 255 -11.42 19.80 -5.14
CA LEU A 255 -10.91 19.04 -4.00
C LEU A 255 -11.53 17.64 -3.92
N VAL A 256 -12.82 17.53 -4.20
CA VAL A 256 -13.54 16.26 -4.23
C VAL A 256 -13.08 15.42 -5.43
N GLU A 257 -12.93 16.04 -6.60
CA GLU A 257 -12.45 15.41 -7.82
C GLU A 257 -11.06 14.81 -7.63
N ARG A 258 -10.17 15.52 -6.93
CA ARG A 258 -8.83 15.04 -6.58
C ARG A 258 -8.82 13.75 -5.77
N VAL A 259 -9.85 13.49 -4.95
CA VAL A 259 -9.93 12.23 -4.18
C VAL A 259 -10.07 11.04 -5.12
N PHE A 260 -11.00 11.11 -6.06
CA PHE A 260 -11.27 10.02 -7.00
C PHE A 260 -10.18 9.89 -8.06
N HIS A 261 -9.68 11.02 -8.56
CA HIS A 261 -8.61 11.02 -9.55
C HIS A 261 -7.35 10.32 -9.06
N ARG A 262 -7.00 10.49 -7.77
CA ARG A 262 -5.87 9.75 -7.17
C ARG A 262 -6.04 8.24 -7.19
N ILE A 263 -7.26 7.76 -6.93
CA ILE A 263 -7.56 6.32 -6.98
C ILE A 263 -7.43 5.80 -8.42
N SER A 264 -7.93 6.56 -9.39
CA SER A 264 -7.81 6.22 -10.80
C SER A 264 -6.37 6.24 -11.30
N ASP A 265 -5.59 7.24 -10.92
CA ASP A 265 -4.15 7.34 -11.23
C ASP A 265 -3.39 6.15 -10.65
N ASP A 266 -3.69 5.76 -9.41
CA ASP A 266 -3.10 4.57 -8.78
C ASP A 266 -3.40 3.32 -9.59
N ILE A 267 -4.67 3.07 -9.91
CA ILE A 267 -5.10 1.90 -10.69
C ILE A 267 -4.47 1.89 -12.08
N LEU A 268 -4.37 3.05 -12.73
CA LEU A 268 -3.75 3.18 -14.04
C LEU A 268 -2.25 2.87 -14.00
N ASN A 269 -1.52 3.51 -13.08
CA ASN A 269 -0.08 3.28 -12.91
C ASN A 269 0.21 1.83 -12.56
N GLN A 270 -0.62 1.20 -11.74
CA GLN A 270 -0.50 -0.21 -11.41
C GLN A 270 -0.80 -1.12 -12.59
N HIS A 271 -1.81 -0.80 -13.40
CA HIS A 271 -2.10 -1.59 -14.59
C HIS A 271 -0.86 -1.65 -15.50
N VAL A 272 -0.25 -0.48 -15.75
CA VAL A 272 1.02 -0.41 -16.50
C VAL A 272 2.12 -1.20 -15.81
N ALA A 273 2.34 -0.98 -14.50
CA ALA A 273 3.40 -1.65 -13.76
C ALA A 273 3.24 -3.17 -13.74
N CYS A 274 2.02 -3.67 -13.54
CA CYS A 274 1.69 -5.09 -13.55
C CYS A 274 1.90 -5.71 -14.93
N THR A 275 1.55 -5.02 -16.01
CA THR A 275 1.81 -5.48 -17.37
C THR A 275 3.31 -5.55 -17.67
N VAL A 276 4.08 -4.54 -17.25
CA VAL A 276 5.53 -4.47 -17.52
C VAL A 276 6.32 -5.44 -16.65
N HIS A 277 5.97 -5.59 -15.37
CA HIS A 277 6.74 -6.36 -14.39
C HIS A 277 6.17 -7.74 -14.06
N GLY A 278 4.98 -8.09 -14.56
CA GLY A 278 4.28 -9.31 -14.18
C GLY A 278 3.84 -9.33 -12.71
N THR A 279 3.68 -8.15 -12.10
CA THR A 279 3.30 -8.01 -10.69
C THR A 279 1.79 -8.06 -10.50
N LYS A 280 1.38 -8.14 -9.23
CA LYS A 280 -0.01 -8.12 -8.79
C LYS A 280 -0.31 -6.86 -7.99
N TYR A 281 -1.48 -6.27 -8.24
CA TYR A 281 -1.90 -5.09 -7.50
C TYR A 281 -2.21 -5.41 -6.03
N LEU A 282 -1.56 -4.72 -5.09
CA LEU A 282 -1.74 -4.87 -3.65
C LEU A 282 -2.38 -3.61 -3.05
N THR A 283 -3.55 -3.72 -2.42
CA THR A 283 -4.20 -2.55 -1.79
C THR A 283 -4.85 -2.89 -0.47
N HIS A 284 -4.89 -1.92 0.43
CA HIS A 284 -5.66 -1.98 1.67
C HIS A 284 -6.89 -1.07 1.63
N ARG A 285 -7.02 -0.18 0.62
CA ARG A 285 -8.09 0.82 0.55
C ARG A 285 -9.37 0.21 -0.02
N PRO A 286 -10.50 0.28 0.71
CA PRO A 286 -11.79 -0.21 0.21
C PRO A 286 -12.24 0.48 -1.08
N ALA A 287 -12.01 1.79 -1.22
CA ALA A 287 -12.38 2.54 -2.41
C ALA A 287 -11.69 2.04 -3.69
N ASP A 288 -10.43 1.58 -3.61
CA ASP A 288 -9.74 0.98 -4.76
C ASP A 288 -10.51 -0.26 -5.25
N ARG A 289 -11.00 -1.10 -4.33
CA ARG A 289 -11.76 -2.30 -4.68
C ARG A 289 -13.12 -1.96 -5.31
N ALA A 290 -13.82 -0.96 -4.77
CA ALA A 290 -15.07 -0.49 -5.34
C ALA A 290 -14.86 0.02 -6.78
N PHE A 291 -13.75 0.73 -7.00
CA PHE A 291 -13.34 1.21 -8.32
C PHE A 291 -13.12 0.06 -9.30
N LEU A 292 -12.38 -0.96 -8.85
CA LEU A 292 -12.03 -2.12 -9.64
C LEU A 292 -13.24 -3.00 -9.96
N GLY A 293 -14.19 -3.12 -9.03
CA GLY A 293 -15.47 -3.78 -9.29
C GLY A 293 -16.33 -3.02 -10.31
N ALA A 294 -16.25 -1.69 -10.33
CA ALA A 294 -17.02 -0.87 -11.27
C ALA A 294 -16.49 -0.91 -12.73
N ILE A 295 -15.23 -1.29 -12.94
CA ILE A 295 -14.60 -1.36 -14.27
C ILE A 295 -14.46 -2.79 -14.81
N ASN A 296 -14.81 -3.81 -14.01
CA ASN A 296 -14.70 -5.20 -14.44
C ASN A 296 -16.08 -5.78 -14.73
N ASP A 297 -16.33 -6.12 -16.00
CA ASP A 297 -17.59 -6.71 -16.46
C ASP A 297 -17.70 -8.22 -16.12
N ASN A 298 -16.67 -8.82 -15.52
CA ASN A 298 -16.69 -10.23 -15.15
C ASN A 298 -17.39 -10.42 -13.79
N GLU A 299 -18.66 -10.86 -13.82
CA GLU A 299 -19.46 -11.15 -12.62
C GLU A 299 -18.78 -12.13 -11.65
N ASN A 300 -18.02 -13.11 -12.16
CA ASN A 300 -17.27 -14.05 -11.31
C ASN A 300 -16.15 -13.33 -10.54
N PHE A 301 -15.51 -12.34 -11.15
CA PHE A 301 -14.44 -11.56 -10.54
C PHE A 301 -14.97 -10.61 -9.47
N ALA A 302 -16.10 -9.95 -9.73
CA ALA A 302 -16.76 -9.10 -8.74
C ALA A 302 -17.17 -9.93 -7.51
N ALA A 303 -17.75 -11.12 -7.73
CA ALA A 303 -18.13 -12.05 -6.66
C ALA A 303 -16.93 -12.52 -5.83
N TRP A 304 -15.81 -12.88 -6.47
CA TRP A 304 -14.59 -13.25 -5.76
C TRP A 304 -14.01 -12.07 -4.97
N ASN A 305 -13.82 -10.91 -5.59
CA ASN A 305 -13.30 -9.75 -4.88
C ASN A 305 -14.18 -9.33 -3.70
N GLU A 306 -15.50 -9.48 -3.81
CA GLU A 306 -16.41 -9.18 -2.72
C GLU A 306 -16.27 -10.17 -1.56
N VAL A 307 -16.30 -11.48 -1.83
CA VAL A 307 -16.09 -12.52 -0.79
C VAL A 307 -14.72 -12.37 -0.14
N LEU A 308 -13.69 -12.10 -0.95
CA LEU A 308 -12.34 -11.93 -0.47
C LEU A 308 -12.15 -10.64 0.30
N ALA A 309 -12.81 -9.56 -0.11
CA ALA A 309 -12.84 -8.34 0.68
C ALA A 309 -13.56 -8.60 2.01
N GLN A 310 -14.78 -9.13 1.99
CA GLN A 310 -15.59 -9.30 3.20
C GLN A 310 -14.91 -10.18 4.25
N HIS A 311 -14.17 -11.19 3.80
CA HIS A 311 -13.53 -12.14 4.68
C HIS A 311 -12.03 -11.82 4.88
N LEU A 312 -11.20 -11.88 3.84
CA LEU A 312 -9.73 -11.88 3.99
C LEU A 312 -9.08 -10.62 4.57
N GLN A 313 -9.79 -9.50 4.62
CA GLN A 313 -9.24 -8.25 5.15
C GLN A 313 -8.65 -8.39 6.56
N TYR A 314 -9.15 -9.34 7.35
CA TYR A 314 -8.93 -9.36 8.80
C TYR A 314 -7.95 -10.41 9.33
N GLU A 315 -7.11 -11.01 8.48
CA GLU A 315 -6.74 -12.38 8.84
C GLU A 315 -5.39 -12.92 8.33
N MET A 316 -4.70 -12.20 7.45
CA MET A 316 -3.31 -12.53 7.10
C MET A 316 -2.41 -12.28 8.31
N PRO A 317 -1.77 -13.30 8.93
CA PRO A 317 -0.91 -13.05 10.07
C PRO A 317 0.28 -12.20 9.65
N ILE A 318 0.43 -11.08 10.34
CA ILE A 318 1.63 -10.27 10.38
C ILE A 318 2.21 -10.40 11.78
N LEU A 319 3.47 -10.83 11.86
CA LEU A 319 4.17 -10.89 13.13
C LEU A 319 4.72 -9.49 13.45
N SER A 320 4.14 -8.86 14.46
CA SER A 320 4.63 -7.63 15.06
C SER A 320 5.41 -7.95 16.34
N GLY A 321 6.39 -7.10 16.67
CA GLY A 321 7.29 -7.32 17.82
C GLY A 321 8.53 -8.18 17.52
N VAL A 322 8.63 -8.77 16.32
CA VAL A 322 9.88 -9.37 15.81
C VAL A 322 10.61 -8.33 14.95
N PRO A 323 11.89 -8.03 15.17
CA PRO A 323 12.69 -7.18 14.28
C PRO A 323 12.62 -7.69 12.83
N LEU A 324 12.57 -6.76 11.87
CA LEU A 324 12.41 -7.11 10.45
C LEU A 324 13.64 -7.88 9.93
N GLU A 325 14.81 -7.59 10.46
CA GLU A 325 16.07 -8.28 10.20
C GLU A 325 15.99 -9.75 10.57
N ASP A 326 15.41 -10.06 11.74
CA ASP A 326 15.23 -11.44 12.23
C ASP A 326 14.30 -12.23 11.29
N LEU A 327 13.21 -11.59 10.80
CA LEU A 327 12.30 -12.19 9.81
C LEU A 327 13.02 -12.54 8.51
N ILE A 328 13.86 -11.62 8.03
CA ILE A 328 14.64 -11.77 6.81
C ILE A 328 15.73 -12.83 6.97
N GLU A 329 16.45 -12.85 8.10
CA GLU A 329 17.47 -13.85 8.39
C GLU A 329 16.85 -15.24 8.42
N LEU A 330 15.71 -15.38 9.11
CA LEU A 330 15.01 -16.65 9.18
C LEU A 330 14.54 -17.12 7.79
N ARG A 331 13.97 -16.22 6.98
CA ARG A 331 13.61 -16.52 5.59
C ARG A 331 14.80 -17.03 4.78
N LYS A 332 15.99 -16.44 4.97
CA LYS A 332 17.21 -16.87 4.27
C LYS A 332 17.70 -18.23 4.78
N LYS A 333 17.71 -18.42 6.10
CA LYS A 333 18.20 -19.64 6.77
C LYS A 333 17.33 -20.86 6.47
N ASP A 334 16.01 -20.68 6.54
CA ASP A 334 15.01 -21.74 6.36
C ASP A 334 14.22 -21.53 5.05
N TYR A 335 14.90 -21.11 3.98
CA TYR A 335 14.27 -20.75 2.70
C TYR A 335 13.42 -21.88 2.10
N HIS A 336 13.85 -23.14 2.25
CA HIS A 336 13.05 -24.28 1.79
C HIS A 336 11.73 -24.40 2.55
N ALA A 337 11.73 -24.17 3.87
CA ALA A 337 10.50 -24.18 4.66
C ALA A 337 9.56 -23.04 4.27
N PHE A 338 10.12 -21.86 3.97
CA PHE A 338 9.38 -20.73 3.41
C PHE A 338 8.71 -21.09 2.08
N LEU A 339 9.44 -21.73 1.16
CA LEU A 339 8.90 -22.18 -0.13
C LEU A 339 7.78 -23.21 0.05
N VAL A 340 7.97 -24.23 0.89
CA VAL A 340 6.95 -25.26 1.15
C VAL A 340 5.67 -24.62 1.71
N TYR A 341 5.81 -23.69 2.65
CA TYR A 341 4.70 -22.94 3.21
C TYR A 341 3.92 -22.16 2.15
N ARG A 342 4.65 -21.37 1.35
CA ARG A 342 4.07 -20.55 0.28
C ARG A 342 3.41 -21.41 -0.80
N ASP A 343 4.06 -22.50 -1.21
CA ASP A 343 3.55 -23.40 -2.25
C ASP A 343 2.32 -24.20 -1.77
N THR A 344 2.28 -24.54 -0.49
CA THR A 344 1.09 -25.13 0.15
C THR A 344 -0.08 -24.15 0.13
N LEU A 345 0.15 -22.88 0.46
CA LEU A 345 -0.89 -21.86 0.34
C LEU A 345 -1.34 -21.74 -1.13
N LYS A 346 -0.40 -21.64 -2.06
CA LYS A 346 -0.68 -21.57 -3.50
C LYS A 346 -1.46 -22.79 -4.00
N SER A 347 -1.16 -24.00 -3.54
CA SER A 347 -1.87 -25.22 -3.96
C SER A 347 -3.29 -25.26 -3.39
N VAL A 348 -3.47 -24.92 -2.10
CA VAL A 348 -4.80 -24.82 -1.45
C VAL A 348 -5.70 -23.86 -2.24
N ILE A 349 -5.18 -22.72 -2.66
CA ILE A 349 -5.93 -21.75 -3.45
C ILE A 349 -6.17 -22.28 -4.87
N ARG A 350 -5.13 -22.74 -5.57
CA ARG A 350 -5.21 -23.19 -6.97
C ARG A 350 -6.13 -24.40 -7.16
N ASP A 351 -6.01 -25.41 -6.30
CA ASP A 351 -6.75 -26.67 -6.45
C ASP A 351 -8.26 -26.49 -6.29
N HIS A 352 -8.70 -25.36 -5.73
CA HIS A 352 -10.11 -25.10 -5.45
C HIS A 352 -10.66 -23.90 -6.23
N VAL A 353 -9.80 -22.98 -6.66
CA VAL A 353 -10.18 -21.83 -7.49
C VAL A 353 -10.04 -22.12 -9.00
N ALA A 354 -9.00 -22.82 -9.44
CA ALA A 354 -8.70 -22.99 -10.87
C ALA A 354 -9.56 -24.05 -11.59
N ARG A 355 -10.31 -24.89 -10.85
CA ARG A 355 -11.07 -26.01 -11.42
C ARG A 355 -12.51 -25.65 -11.83
N ARG A 356 -12.96 -24.41 -11.61
CA ARG A 356 -14.32 -23.97 -11.97
C ARG A 356 -14.29 -22.62 -12.68
N PRO A 357 -14.59 -22.57 -14.00
CA PRO A 357 -14.51 -21.34 -14.80
C PRO A 357 -15.61 -20.31 -14.48
N ALA A 358 -16.63 -20.68 -13.71
CA ALA A 358 -17.63 -19.77 -13.17
C ALA A 358 -17.94 -20.17 -11.72
N ILE A 359 -17.89 -19.19 -10.81
CA ILE A 359 -18.11 -19.39 -9.37
C ILE A 359 -18.98 -18.22 -8.92
N THR A 360 -20.15 -18.55 -8.39
CA THR A 360 -21.08 -17.57 -7.81
C THR A 360 -20.56 -17.05 -6.46
N GLY A 361 -21.04 -15.89 -5.99
CA GLY A 361 -20.67 -15.37 -4.66
C GLY A 361 -20.97 -16.34 -3.52
N LYS A 362 -22.00 -17.18 -3.68
CA LYS A 362 -22.33 -18.26 -2.74
C LYS A 362 -21.25 -19.35 -2.73
N GLU A 363 -20.83 -19.82 -3.90
CA GLU A 363 -19.77 -20.83 -4.01
C GLU A 363 -18.41 -20.30 -3.55
N ALA A 364 -18.10 -19.03 -3.80
CA ALA A 364 -16.90 -18.39 -3.27
C ALA A 364 -16.93 -18.35 -1.73
N THR A 365 -18.10 -18.05 -1.13
CA THR A 365 -18.31 -18.11 0.33
C THR A 365 -18.15 -19.54 0.88
N GLU A 366 -18.65 -20.54 0.16
CA GLU A 366 -18.53 -21.96 0.53
C GLU A 366 -17.07 -22.45 0.45
N ILE A 367 -16.35 -22.18 -0.66
CA ILE A 367 -14.92 -22.50 -0.81
C ILE A 367 -14.10 -21.85 0.31
N TYR A 368 -14.42 -20.60 0.61
CA TYR A 368 -13.80 -19.89 1.70
C TYR A 368 -14.05 -20.58 3.06
N GLY A 369 -15.31 -20.89 3.38
CA GLY A 369 -15.73 -21.51 4.64
C GLY A 369 -15.19 -22.91 4.85
N ASP A 370 -15.13 -23.71 3.79
CA ASP A 370 -14.83 -25.15 3.87
C ASP A 370 -13.33 -25.46 3.73
N VAL A 371 -12.55 -24.56 3.12
CA VAL A 371 -11.16 -24.85 2.76
C VAL A 371 -10.22 -23.78 3.29
N VAL A 372 -10.45 -22.53 2.88
CA VAL A 372 -9.53 -21.42 3.16
C VAL A 372 -9.50 -21.16 4.67
N ARG A 373 -10.67 -20.98 5.28
CA ARG A 373 -10.80 -20.69 6.71
C ARG A 373 -10.27 -21.81 7.61
N PRO A 374 -10.55 -23.11 7.39
CA PRO A 374 -9.97 -24.19 8.19
C PRO A 374 -8.44 -24.30 8.08
N ALA A 375 -7.86 -24.12 6.89
CA ALA A 375 -6.41 -24.11 6.72
C ALA A 375 -5.75 -22.98 7.52
N LEU A 376 -6.39 -21.80 7.54
CA LEU A 376 -5.88 -20.61 8.21
C LEU A 376 -6.11 -20.66 9.72
N ASN A 377 -7.22 -21.24 10.18
CA ASN A 377 -7.42 -21.57 11.59
C ASN A 377 -6.35 -22.55 12.09
N LYS A 378 -6.02 -23.59 11.32
CA LYS A 378 -4.97 -24.56 11.66
C LYS A 378 -3.60 -23.87 11.77
N MET A 379 -3.31 -22.94 10.87
CA MET A 379 -2.10 -22.12 10.88
C MET A 379 -2.05 -21.20 12.12
N ASN A 380 -3.14 -20.48 12.42
CA ASN A 380 -3.27 -19.62 13.59
C ASN A 380 -3.16 -20.41 14.90
N GLN A 381 -3.75 -21.61 14.97
CA GLN A 381 -3.61 -22.51 16.12
C GLN A 381 -2.16 -22.96 16.33
N LYS A 382 -1.46 -23.32 15.25
CA LYS A 382 -0.04 -23.70 15.32
C LYS A 382 0.85 -22.54 15.77
N LEU A 383 0.59 -21.34 15.27
CA LEU A 383 1.26 -20.11 15.68
C LEU A 383 0.98 -19.76 17.15
N ALA A 384 -0.27 -19.84 17.60
CA ALA A 384 -0.65 -19.59 18.99
C ALA A 384 -0.02 -20.63 19.95
N ALA A 385 0.00 -21.91 19.56
CA ALA A 385 0.65 -22.96 20.32
C ALA A 385 2.19 -22.82 20.35
N ALA A 386 2.80 -22.24 19.29
CA ALA A 386 4.20 -21.86 19.29
C ALA A 386 4.46 -20.76 20.33
N LYS A 387 3.66 -19.68 20.28
CA LYS A 387 3.74 -18.54 21.19
C LYS A 387 3.59 -18.95 22.66
N GLU A 388 2.61 -19.78 23.01
CA GLU A 388 2.38 -20.23 24.40
C GLU A 388 3.55 -21.06 24.96
N LYS A 389 4.23 -21.84 24.11
CA LYS A 389 5.43 -22.59 24.50
C LYS A 389 6.64 -21.67 24.70
N MET A 390 6.59 -20.44 24.22
CA MET A 390 7.75 -19.55 24.10
C MET A 390 7.68 -18.29 24.96
N SER A 391 6.48 -17.86 25.36
CA SER A 391 6.32 -16.80 26.38
C SER A 391 6.96 -17.17 27.72
N ASN A 392 7.24 -18.45 27.96
CA ASN A 392 8.01 -18.91 29.14
C ASN A 392 9.53 -18.79 28.98
N ARG A 393 10.06 -18.40 27.80
CA ARG A 393 11.50 -18.34 27.50
C ARG A 393 11.98 -17.03 26.88
N LEU A 394 11.10 -16.15 26.40
CA LEU A 394 11.44 -14.88 25.76
C LEU A 394 10.88 -13.67 26.52
N HIS A 395 11.73 -12.66 26.72
CA HIS A 395 11.35 -11.33 27.24
C HIS A 395 10.71 -10.41 26.16
N ARG A 396 10.25 -10.94 25.02
CA ARG A 396 9.67 -10.16 23.91
C ARG A 396 8.22 -10.56 23.67
N ASP A 397 7.32 -9.58 23.72
CA ASP A 397 5.89 -9.73 23.41
C ASP A 397 5.67 -9.82 21.90
N VAL A 398 5.83 -11.01 21.32
CA VAL A 398 5.47 -11.25 19.91
C VAL A 398 3.95 -11.20 19.76
N LEU A 399 3.46 -10.26 18.95
CA LEU A 399 2.03 -10.10 18.64
C LEU A 399 1.78 -10.66 17.23
N ILE A 400 0.77 -11.51 17.10
CA ILE A 400 0.25 -11.91 15.80
C ILE A 400 -0.86 -10.91 15.49
N ALA A 401 -0.56 -9.92 14.67
CA ALA A 401 -1.53 -8.99 14.14
C ALA A 401 -2.12 -9.54 12.84
N SER A 402 -3.27 -9.02 12.45
CA SER A 402 -3.82 -9.24 11.11
C SER A 402 -3.44 -8.08 10.21
N GLY A 403 -2.75 -8.36 9.11
CA GLY A 403 -2.42 -7.37 8.08
C GLY A 403 -3.54 -7.20 7.08
N LEU A 404 -4.00 -5.96 6.91
CA LEU A 404 -4.99 -5.60 5.89
C LEU A 404 -4.30 -5.52 4.52
N VAL A 405 -4.32 -6.63 3.77
CA VAL A 405 -3.67 -6.71 2.45
C VAL A 405 -4.56 -7.46 1.46
N ALA A 406 -5.23 -6.73 0.56
CA ALA A 406 -6.00 -7.34 -0.52
C ALA A 406 -5.06 -7.75 -1.66
N LEU A 407 -5.05 -9.05 -1.98
CA LEU A 407 -4.21 -9.67 -2.99
C LEU A 407 -4.76 -9.47 -4.40
N GLY A 408 -3.96 -8.81 -5.24
CA GLY A 408 -3.65 -9.14 -6.63
C GLY A 408 -4.77 -9.25 -7.64
N LEU A 409 -4.99 -8.16 -8.38
CA LEU A 409 -5.69 -8.23 -9.67
C LEU A 409 -4.73 -8.56 -10.82
N THR A 410 -5.17 -9.44 -11.71
CA THR A 410 -4.87 -9.35 -13.14
C THR A 410 -6.08 -8.65 -13.77
N THR A 411 -5.89 -7.44 -14.31
CA THR A 411 -6.97 -6.77 -15.06
C THR A 411 -7.43 -7.69 -16.19
N ALA A 412 -8.73 -7.97 -16.27
CA ALA A 412 -9.35 -8.94 -17.20
C ALA A 412 -9.20 -8.60 -18.70
N LEU A 413 -8.40 -7.59 -19.03
CA LEU A 413 -7.93 -7.29 -20.39
C LEU A 413 -6.73 -8.17 -20.82
N VAL A 414 -6.23 -9.05 -19.94
CA VAL A 414 -5.17 -10.03 -20.21
C VAL A 414 -5.63 -11.42 -19.75
N ALA A 415 -5.25 -12.45 -20.53
CA ALA A 415 -5.73 -13.83 -20.51
C ALA A 415 -6.11 -14.44 -19.14
N PRO A 416 -7.13 -15.32 -19.11
CA PRO A 416 -7.75 -15.88 -17.90
C PRO A 416 -6.89 -16.87 -17.07
N GLU A 417 -5.61 -17.03 -17.36
CA GLU A 417 -4.83 -18.16 -16.80
C GLU A 417 -4.13 -17.89 -15.45
N VAL A 418 -4.27 -16.70 -14.85
CA VAL A 418 -3.57 -16.39 -13.58
C VAL A 418 -4.45 -15.63 -12.55
N THR A 419 -5.64 -16.12 -12.26
CA THR A 419 -6.57 -15.52 -11.27
C THR A 419 -6.75 -16.32 -9.96
N ALA A 420 -5.81 -17.17 -9.58
CA ALA A 420 -5.94 -18.01 -8.37
C ALA A 420 -4.91 -17.67 -7.28
N LEU A 421 -4.84 -16.42 -6.83
CA LEU A 421 -4.10 -16.11 -5.59
C LEU A 421 -4.87 -15.09 -4.74
N ALA A 422 -6.14 -15.42 -4.57
CA ALA A 422 -7.14 -14.59 -3.96
C ALA A 422 -7.79 -15.50 -2.90
N ALA A 423 -7.11 -15.69 -1.77
CA ALA A 423 -7.61 -16.46 -0.62
C ALA A 423 -6.57 -16.44 0.52
N ALA A 424 -6.71 -15.51 1.48
CA ALA A 424 -6.30 -15.77 2.85
C ALA A 424 -7.07 -14.97 3.93
N ALA A 425 -7.91 -15.67 4.71
CA ALA A 425 -7.82 -15.84 6.19
C ALA A 425 -9.17 -15.98 6.96
N VAL A 426 -9.26 -16.13 8.30
CA VAL A 426 -10.19 -15.60 9.39
C VAL A 426 -9.51 -15.89 10.72
N GLY A 427 -9.59 -14.92 11.63
CA GLY A 427 -9.05 -14.93 12.98
C GLY A 427 -9.69 -15.90 13.99
N ALA A 428 -8.92 -16.11 15.06
CA ALA A 428 -9.11 -17.10 16.10
C ALA A 428 -10.27 -16.80 17.07
N LYS A 429 -11.06 -17.84 17.37
CA LYS A 429 -11.74 -17.97 18.66
C LYS A 429 -11.79 -19.45 19.06
N ASN A 430 -11.08 -19.75 20.15
CA ASN A 430 -11.09 -20.98 20.95
C ASN A 430 -10.67 -22.28 20.24
N ILE A 431 -9.66 -22.96 20.79
CA ILE A 431 -9.64 -24.40 21.10
C ILE A 431 -8.29 -24.67 21.79
N LEU A 432 -8.36 -24.95 23.10
CA LEU A 432 -7.33 -25.68 23.82
C LEU A 432 -7.39 -27.14 23.33
N GLU A 433 -6.26 -27.71 22.92
CA GLU A 433 -5.83 -29.03 23.40
C GLU A 433 -4.37 -29.37 22.98
N ARG A 434 -3.73 -30.13 23.86
CA ARG A 434 -2.33 -30.61 23.93
C ARG A 434 -1.95 -31.49 22.71
N ARG A 435 -0.70 -31.87 22.34
CA ARG A 435 0.55 -32.22 23.05
C ARG A 435 1.66 -32.50 21.99
N HIS A 436 2.94 -32.54 22.43
CA HIS A 436 4.17 -33.07 21.78
C HIS A 436 4.41 -32.84 20.27
N ALA A 437 5.42 -32.02 19.93
CA ALA A 437 6.14 -32.15 18.65
C ALA A 437 7.50 -31.45 18.76
N SER A 438 8.58 -32.13 18.38
CA SER A 438 9.90 -31.52 18.12
C SER A 438 10.56 -32.06 16.83
N GLU A 439 10.09 -33.20 16.30
CA GLU A 439 10.46 -33.68 14.96
C GLU A 439 9.32 -33.57 13.93
N GLU A 440 8.06 -33.85 14.29
CA GLU A 440 6.89 -33.68 13.37
C GLU A 440 6.70 -32.24 12.88
N LEU A 441 7.14 -31.25 13.67
CA LEU A 441 7.06 -29.83 13.31
C LEU A 441 7.99 -29.47 12.15
N LYS A 442 9.16 -30.12 12.02
CA LYS A 442 10.11 -29.85 10.94
C LYS A 442 9.61 -30.38 9.58
N SER A 443 8.75 -31.39 9.60
CA SER A 443 8.05 -31.91 8.42
C SER A 443 6.74 -31.18 8.12
N ASP A 444 6.35 -30.19 8.91
CA ASP A 444 5.10 -29.49 8.74
C ASP A 444 5.18 -28.41 7.66
N ASN A 445 4.18 -28.35 6.78
CA ASN A 445 4.15 -27.34 5.72
C ASN A 445 4.13 -25.89 6.24
N PHE A 446 3.82 -25.66 7.51
CA PHE A 446 3.82 -24.35 8.16
C PHE A 446 4.99 -24.15 9.12
N TYR A 447 6.03 -24.98 9.02
CA TYR A 447 7.23 -24.90 9.87
C TYR A 447 7.86 -23.51 9.85
N PHE A 448 7.88 -22.83 8.69
CA PHE A 448 8.40 -21.48 8.58
C PHE A 448 7.70 -20.52 9.55
N LEU A 449 6.37 -20.47 9.55
CA LEU A 449 5.62 -19.61 10.47
C LEU A 449 5.85 -19.96 11.95
N TRP A 450 5.95 -21.25 12.27
CA TRP A 450 6.30 -21.70 13.62
C TRP A 450 7.68 -21.19 14.05
N LYS A 451 8.65 -21.24 13.14
CA LYS A 451 10.01 -20.73 13.35
C LYS A 451 10.08 -19.22 13.51
N VAL A 452 9.21 -18.47 12.80
CA VAL A 452 9.17 -17.00 12.91
C VAL A 452 8.58 -16.57 14.26
N ALA A 453 7.69 -17.40 14.81
CA ALA A 453 7.18 -17.23 16.16
C ALA A 453 8.13 -17.77 17.25
N GLU A 454 9.27 -18.37 16.86
CA GLU A 454 10.37 -18.79 17.74
C GLU A 454 11.42 -17.69 17.95
#